data_AF-A0A956WTV1-F1
#
_entry.id   AF-A0A956WTV1-F1
#
_cell.length_a   1.000
_cell.length_b   1.000
_cell.length_c   1.000
_cell.angle_alpha   90.00
_cell.angle_beta   90.00
_cell.angle_gamma   90.00
#
_symmetry.space_group_name_H-M   'P 1'
#
loop_
_entity.id
_entity.type
_entity.pdbx_description
1 polymer ?
#
loop_
_entity_poly.entity_id
_entity_poly.type
_entity_poly.pdbx_seq_one_letter_code
_entity_poly.pdbx_strand_id
1 'polypeptide(L)' 'MKSLAQIRVQLASGNYELSRHPFRHIVERNISETEIREAARNVIIIE' A
#
# COMPACT_ATOMS: atom_id res chain seq x y z
N MET A 1 14.40 1.78 -11.51
CA MET A 1 12.98 1.66 -11.14
C MET A 1 12.80 0.35 -10.36
N LYS A 2 11.89 0.30 -9.37
CA LYS A 2 11.58 -0.95 -8.66
C LYS A 2 10.73 -1.83 -9.58
N SER A 3 10.94 -3.15 -9.57
CA SER A 3 10.05 -4.10 -10.24
C SER A 3 8.68 -4.13 -9.55
N LEU A 4 7.64 -4.55 -10.28
CA LEU A 4 6.30 -4.73 -9.70
C LEU A 4 6.32 -5.69 -8.49
N ALA A 5 7.15 -6.74 -8.54
CA ALA A 5 7.35 -7.64 -7.43
C ALA A 5 7.91 -6.93 -6.19
N GLN A 6 8.90 -6.04 -6.36
CA GLN A 6 9.47 -5.25 -5.26
C GLN A 6 8.46 -4.27 -4.68
N ILE A 7 7.61 -3.66 -5.51
CA ILE A 7 6.54 -2.76 -5.05
C ILE A 7 5.54 -3.54 -4.19
N ARG A 8 5.12 -4.73 -4.66
CA ARG A 8 4.19 -5.59 -3.90
C ARG A 8 4.76 -5.98 -2.53
N VAL A 9 6.05 -6.37 -2.48
CA VAL A 9 6.73 -6.71 -1.22
C VAL A 9 6.75 -5.52 -0.26
N GLN A 10 7.09 -4.31 -0.73
CA GLN A 10 7.11 -3.12 0.12
C GLN A 10 5.73 -2.76 0.68
N LEU A 11 4.69 -2.85 -0.14
CA LEU A 11 3.31 -2.62 0.30
C LEU A 11 2.89 -3.65 1.36
N ALA A 12 3.19 -4.94 1.14
CA ALA A 12 2.84 -6.02 2.07
C ALA A 12 3.63 -5.95 3.39
N SER A 13 4.85 -5.40 3.37
CA SER A 13 5.70 -5.25 4.55
C SER A 13 5.45 -3.96 5.33
N GLY A 14 4.57 -3.06 4.85
CA GLY A 14 4.38 -1.74 5.47
C GLY A 14 5.54 -0.76 5.23
N ASN A 15 6.45 -1.05 4.31
CA ASN A 15 7.65 -0.24 4.06
C ASN A 15 7.35 0.85 3.00
N TYR A 16 6.48 1.79 3.36
CA TYR A 16 6.08 2.91 2.52
C TYR A 16 5.83 4.16 3.36
N GLU A 17 5.98 5.32 2.72
CA GLU A 17 5.52 6.58 3.27
C GLU A 17 4.37 7.10 2.42
N LEU A 18 3.36 7.64 3.10
CA LEU A 18 2.20 8.22 2.44
C LEU A 18 2.45 9.70 2.25
N SER A 19 2.18 10.19 1.04
CA SER A 19 2.00 11.61 0.85
C SER A 19 0.67 12.06 1.47
N ARG A 20 0.46 13.39 1.55
CA ARG A 20 -0.70 13.99 2.22
C ARG A 20 -2.05 13.45 1.73
N HIS A 21 -2.18 13.20 0.42
CA HIS A 21 -3.46 12.79 -0.17
C HIS A 21 -3.82 11.34 0.21
N PRO A 22 -3.01 10.30 -0.06
CA PRO A 22 -3.24 8.94 0.43
C PRO A 22 -3.48 8.87 1.95
N PHE A 23 -2.71 9.64 2.73
CA PHE A 23 -2.88 9.69 4.19
C PHE A 23 -4.28 10.19 4.59
N ARG A 24 -4.75 11.28 3.96
CA ARG A 24 -6.10 11.80 4.19
C ARG A 24 -7.18 10.77 3.88
N HIS A 25 -7.07 10.05 2.76
CA HIS A 25 -8.04 8.99 2.40
C HIS A 25 -8.08 7.85 3.41
N ILE A 26 -6.92 7.44 3.92
CA ILE A 26 -6.83 6.38 4.93
C ILE A 26 -7.53 6.79 6.22
N VAL A 27 -7.35 8.04 6.67
CA VAL A 27 -8.05 8.56 7.86
C VAL A 27 -9.55 8.71 7.62
N GLU A 28 -9.95 9.34 6.51
CA GLU A 28 -11.38 9.59 6.19
C GLU A 28 -12.19 8.30 6.01
N ARG A 29 -11.54 7.22 5.54
CA ARG A 29 -12.17 5.91 5.32
C ARG A 29 -11.92 4.92 6.44
N ASN A 30 -11.22 5.34 7.50
CA ASN A 30 -10.85 4.49 8.63
C ASN A 30 -10.16 3.19 8.19
N ILE A 31 -9.23 3.29 7.25
CA ILE A 31 -8.46 2.15 6.73
C ILE A 31 -7.32 1.85 7.70
N SER A 32 -7.26 0.63 8.20
CA SER A 32 -6.17 0.17 9.06
C SER A 32 -4.93 -0.24 8.27
N GLU A 33 -3.77 -0.25 8.92
CA GLU A 33 -2.54 -0.77 8.32
C GLU A 33 -2.66 -2.26 7.93
N THR A 34 -3.41 -3.03 8.73
CA THR A 34 -3.68 -4.45 8.44
C THR A 34 -4.42 -4.62 7.12
N GLU A 35 -5.46 -3.82 6.87
CA GLU A 35 -6.21 -3.86 5.60
C GLU A 35 -5.31 -3.50 4.41
N ILE A 36 -4.42 -2.52 4.57
CA ILE A 36 -3.46 -2.15 3.51
C ILE A 36 -2.52 -3.33 3.21
N ARG A 37 -1.97 -3.97 4.24
CA ARG A 37 -1.07 -5.13 4.09
C ARG A 37 -1.79 -6.35 3.50
N GLU A 38 -3.06 -6.56 3.83
CA GLU A 38 -3.89 -7.63 3.24
C GLU A 38 -4.20 -7.37 1.77
N ALA A 39 -4.62 -6.15 1.43
CA ALA A 39 -4.80 -5.75 0.05
C ALA A 39 -3.51 -5.92 -0.75
N ALA A 40 -2.37 -5.50 -0.19
CA ALA A 40 -1.05 -5.62 -0.81
C ALA A 40 -0.60 -7.08 -1.07
N ARG A 41 -1.04 -8.04 -0.26
CA ARG A 41 -0.74 -9.47 -0.49
C ARG A 41 -1.48 -10.03 -1.71
N ASN A 42 -2.64 -9.47 -2.04
CA ASN A 42 -3.53 -9.98 -3.09
C ASN A 42 -3.58 -9.08 -4.34
N VAL A 43 -2.95 -7.90 -4.30
CA VAL A 43 -3.02 -6.91 -5.39
C VAL A 43 -2.26 -7.38 -6.64
N ILE A 44 -2.89 -7.17 -7.80
CA ILE A 44 -2.26 -7.29 -9.12
C ILE A 44 -1.79 -5.89 -9.51
N ILE A 45 -0.48 -5.70 -9.60
CA ILE A 45 0.13 -4.44 -10.04
C ILE A 45 0.34 -4.51 -11.54
N ILE A 46 -0.10 -3.48 -12.26
CA ILE A 46 0.02 -3.31 -13.71
C ILE A 46 0.87 -2.07 -14.02
N GLU A 47 1.63 -2.10 -15.12
CA GLU A 47 2.44 -0.98 -15.65
C GLU A 47 1.77 -0.35 -16.88
#